data_AF-A0AAV2B523-F1
#
_entry.id   AF-A0AAV2B523-F1
#
_cell.length_a   1.000
_cell.length_b   1.000
_cell.length_c   1.000
_cell.angle_alpha   90.00
_cell.angle_beta   90.00
_cell.angle_gamma   90.00
#
_symmetry.space_group_name_H-M   'P 1'
#
loop_
_entity.id
_entity.type
_entity.pdbx_description
1 polymer ?
#
loop_
_entity_poly.entity_id
_entity_poly.type
_entity_poly.pdbx_seq_one_letter_code
_entity_poly.pdbx_strand_id
1 'polypeptide(L)'
;MVNILNHRVPSYIITSFAIVHYVAHNLTKNSNLPTNTRAFVTASAALLMYLPYIWLAPRLLLHLVHVDDPIFLDRLLDVPYIHFIVFFLLFYHTTQLSVENFEALEAQERNSNNYLWCSVVSGLVSGFYAIIEQYLLYLIFVLILRQNLVLGFLMAFGTTFWIAKEEVKALKDKSFSIAGVFQPLKNKIFWGAAALMLFSSTLPLWLNVRDLKSTSTRLELGPCNINHEVANTSPLMIERRRFICPEDGKRLQFDFHCVDPVALQFGVKNRVNQYTMCGKEFDNPTQIATSLSVYSSLLLFSIYSVMRFSFNHKEEKKNEQYCSKSL
;
A
#
# COMPACT_ATOMS: atom_id res chain seq x y z
N MET A 1 -20.96 13.52 -12.95
CA MET A 1 -20.32 12.89 -11.77
C MET A 1 -19.22 13.82 -11.31
N VAL A 2 -19.18 14.16 -10.01
CA VAL A 2 -18.51 15.38 -9.52
C VAL A 2 -16.99 15.33 -9.77
N ASN A 3 -16.53 16.23 -10.65
CA ASN A 3 -15.15 16.57 -10.89
C ASN A 3 -14.66 17.45 -9.71
N ILE A 4 -14.50 16.86 -8.52
CA ILE A 4 -14.30 17.61 -7.25
C ILE A 4 -12.97 18.39 -7.25
N LEU A 5 -12.01 18.08 -8.13
CA LEU A 5 -10.70 18.71 -8.14
C LEU A 5 -10.12 18.83 -9.55
N ASN A 6 -10.75 19.58 -10.48
CA ASN A 6 -10.15 20.09 -11.73
C ASN A 6 -8.81 19.45 -12.13
N HIS A 7 -8.84 18.20 -12.60
CA HIS A 7 -7.66 17.49 -13.12
C HIS A 7 -6.49 17.24 -12.12
N ARG A 8 -6.71 17.29 -10.81
CA ARG A 8 -5.71 17.02 -9.76
C ARG A 8 -6.05 15.78 -8.94
N VAL A 9 -5.02 14.96 -8.71
CA VAL A 9 -5.15 13.61 -8.12
C VAL A 9 -4.38 13.44 -6.78
N PRO A 10 -4.60 14.22 -5.69
CA PRO A 10 -3.81 13.99 -4.47
C PRO A 10 -4.60 13.49 -3.25
N SER A 11 -5.93 13.65 -3.15
CA SER A 11 -6.62 13.42 -1.87
C SER A 11 -7.07 11.97 -1.62
N TYR A 12 -7.42 11.22 -2.67
CA TYR A 12 -8.03 9.90 -2.48
C TYR A 12 -7.10 8.89 -1.80
N ILE A 13 -5.79 8.97 -2.04
CA ILE A 13 -4.79 8.04 -1.51
C ILE A 13 -4.67 8.16 0.00
N ILE A 14 -4.62 9.40 0.50
CA ILE A 14 -4.48 9.65 1.94
C ILE A 14 -5.72 9.13 2.66
N THR A 15 -6.90 9.44 2.13
CA THR A 15 -8.17 9.00 2.71
C THR A 15 -8.34 7.48 2.63
N SER A 16 -8.03 6.86 1.48
CA SER A 16 -8.13 5.40 1.32
C SER A 16 -7.13 4.67 2.22
N PHE A 17 -5.90 5.16 2.32
CA PHE A 17 -4.87 4.60 3.19
C PHE A 17 -5.32 4.62 4.65
N ALA A 18 -5.81 5.77 5.14
CA ALA A 18 -6.27 5.92 6.52
C ALA A 18 -7.46 5.00 6.83
N ILE A 19 -8.44 4.89 5.92
CA ILE A 19 -9.60 4.01 6.11
C ILE A 19 -9.17 2.55 6.18
N VAL A 20 -8.30 2.12 5.25
CA VAL A 20 -7.82 0.73 5.21
C VAL A 20 -7.03 0.40 6.46
N HIS A 21 -6.13 1.29 6.87
CA HIS A 21 -5.34 1.11 8.08
C HIS A 21 -6.23 1.03 9.32
N TYR A 22 -7.22 1.92 9.43
CA TYR A 22 -8.18 1.92 10.53
C TYR A 22 -8.96 0.61 10.60
N VAL A 23 -9.46 0.10 9.48
CA VAL A 23 -10.17 -1.19 9.44
C VAL A 23 -9.23 -2.32 9.86
N ALA A 24 -8.01 -2.37 9.32
CA ALA A 24 -7.02 -3.39 9.67
C ALA A 24 -6.67 -3.37 11.16
N HIS A 25 -6.38 -2.20 11.72
CA HIS A 25 -6.04 -2.04 13.13
C HIS A 25 -7.19 -2.48 14.04
N ASN A 26 -8.43 -2.16 13.67
CA ASN A 26 -9.59 -2.57 14.44
C ASN A 26 -9.89 -4.08 14.35
N LEU A 27 -9.47 -4.76 13.28
CA LEU A 27 -9.55 -6.21 13.17
C LEU A 27 -8.54 -6.90 14.10
N THR A 28 -7.34 -6.33 14.24
CA THR A 28 -6.23 -6.94 15.01
C THR A 28 -6.17 -6.49 16.46
N LYS A 29 -6.78 -5.37 16.86
CA LYS A 29 -6.70 -4.89 18.25
C LYS A 29 -7.28 -5.86 19.28
N ASN A 30 -8.25 -6.69 18.88
CA ASN A 30 -8.92 -7.64 19.77
C ASN A 30 -8.20 -9.00 19.87
N SER A 31 -7.18 -9.26 19.05
CA SER A 31 -6.50 -10.55 19.02
C SER A 31 -5.45 -10.72 20.13
N ASN A 32 -5.32 -9.74 21.03
CA ASN A 32 -4.34 -9.72 22.14
C ASN A 32 -2.95 -10.24 21.73
N LEU A 33 -2.46 -9.79 20.59
CA LEU A 33 -1.12 -10.13 20.10
C LEU A 33 -0.09 -9.15 20.68
N PRO A 34 1.16 -9.60 20.91
CA PRO A 34 2.26 -8.71 21.24
C PRO A 34 2.38 -7.58 20.21
N THR A 35 2.89 -6.42 20.62
CA THR A 35 2.91 -5.19 19.80
C THR A 35 3.48 -5.39 18.38
N ASN A 36 4.65 -6.01 18.25
CA ASN A 36 5.29 -6.23 16.95
C ASN A 36 4.50 -7.21 16.08
N THR A 37 4.02 -8.32 16.66
CA THR A 37 3.18 -9.30 15.96
C THR A 37 1.86 -8.68 15.51
N ARG A 38 1.24 -7.85 16.37
CA ARG A 38 0.04 -7.08 16.04
C ARG A 38 0.30 -6.11 14.90
N ALA A 39 1.41 -5.36 14.94
CA ALA A 39 1.80 -4.44 13.88
C ALA A 39 2.00 -5.16 12.54
N PHE A 40 2.71 -6.30 12.55
CA PHE A 40 2.92 -7.14 11.37
C PHE A 40 1.63 -7.66 10.75
N VAL A 41 0.73 -8.23 11.58
CA VAL A 41 -0.57 -8.74 11.11
C VAL A 41 -1.44 -7.60 10.60
N THR A 42 -1.42 -6.44 11.27
CA THR A 42 -2.16 -5.24 10.84
C THR A 42 -1.66 -4.74 9.49
N ALA A 43 -0.35 -4.63 9.31
CA ALA A 43 0.26 -4.22 8.06
C ALA A 43 -0.05 -5.18 6.90
N SER A 44 0.01 -6.48 7.17
CA SER A 44 -0.35 -7.53 6.20
C SER A 44 -1.82 -7.41 5.78
N ALA A 45 -2.73 -7.29 6.76
CA ALA A 45 -4.16 -7.15 6.48
C ALA A 45 -4.49 -5.85 5.72
N ALA A 46 -3.87 -4.74 6.12
CA ALA A 46 -4.02 -3.44 5.44
C ALA A 46 -3.52 -3.52 4.00
N LEU A 47 -2.34 -4.10 3.75
CA LEU A 47 -1.79 -4.25 2.42
C LEU A 47 -2.69 -5.11 1.53
N LEU A 48 -3.17 -6.26 2.02
CA LEU A 48 -4.08 -7.12 1.27
C LEU A 48 -5.40 -6.40 0.93
N MET A 49 -5.96 -5.65 1.87
CA MET A 49 -7.15 -4.85 1.60
C MET A 49 -6.90 -3.70 0.61
N TYR A 50 -5.67 -3.16 0.57
CA TYR A 50 -5.31 -2.03 -0.28
C TYR A 50 -4.87 -2.45 -1.69
N LEU A 51 -4.45 -3.71 -1.89
CA LEU A 51 -3.90 -4.22 -3.15
C LEU A 51 -4.84 -4.03 -4.35
N PRO A 52 -6.15 -4.32 -4.28
CA PRO A 52 -7.07 -4.04 -5.37
C PRO A 52 -7.06 -2.55 -5.79
N TYR A 53 -7.00 -1.65 -4.80
CA TYR A 53 -6.96 -0.21 -5.06
C TYR A 53 -5.64 0.20 -5.72
N ILE A 54 -4.49 -0.27 -5.22
CA ILE A 54 -3.18 0.01 -5.83
C ILE A 54 -3.16 -0.45 -7.29
N TRP A 55 -3.73 -1.61 -7.57
CA TRP A 55 -3.72 -2.17 -8.92
C TRP A 55 -4.65 -1.42 -9.89
N LEU A 56 -5.82 -0.99 -9.43
CA LEU A 56 -6.79 -0.24 -10.24
C LEU A 56 -6.44 1.25 -10.40
N ALA A 57 -5.87 1.87 -9.36
CA ALA A 57 -5.73 3.32 -9.27
C ALA A 57 -4.96 3.97 -10.44
N PRO A 58 -3.87 3.40 -10.97
CA PRO A 58 -3.16 3.98 -12.11
C PRO A 58 -4.02 4.04 -13.38
N ARG A 59 -4.80 2.99 -13.66
CA ARG A 59 -5.65 2.91 -14.86
C ARG A 59 -6.83 3.86 -14.83
N LEU A 60 -7.30 4.15 -13.62
CA LEU A 60 -8.42 5.02 -13.35
C LEU A 60 -7.99 6.47 -13.08
N LEU A 61 -6.70 6.79 -13.26
CA LEU A 61 -6.14 8.09 -12.95
C LEU A 61 -6.42 8.56 -11.50
N LEU A 62 -6.64 7.62 -10.58
CA LEU A 62 -6.79 7.87 -9.14
C LEU A 62 -5.44 8.04 -8.45
N HIS A 63 -4.36 7.65 -9.14
CA HIS A 63 -2.99 7.92 -8.73
C HIS A 63 -2.14 8.21 -9.95
N LEU A 64 -1.30 9.25 -9.86
CA LEU A 64 -0.38 9.68 -10.93
C LEU A 64 1.06 9.21 -10.72
N VAL A 65 1.30 8.28 -9.79
CA VAL A 65 2.59 7.61 -9.77
C VAL A 65 2.67 6.75 -11.01
N HIS A 66 3.56 7.13 -11.92
CA HIS A 66 4.05 6.25 -12.95
C HIS A 66 4.61 5.02 -12.27
N VAL A 67 3.85 3.94 -12.35
CA VAL A 67 4.33 2.58 -12.04
C VAL A 67 5.37 2.14 -13.11
N ASP A 68 5.63 2.98 -14.11
CA ASP A 68 6.56 2.74 -15.22
C ASP A 68 7.86 3.59 -15.13
N ASP A 69 8.23 4.06 -13.93
CA ASP A 69 9.51 4.75 -13.67
C ASP A 69 10.63 3.76 -13.30
N PRO A 70 11.89 4.08 -13.61
CA PRO A 70 12.74 3.28 -14.52
C PRO A 70 12.40 1.80 -14.75
N ILE A 71 12.59 1.38 -16.01
CA ILE A 71 12.77 -0.03 -16.36
C ILE A 71 14.01 -0.51 -15.60
N PHE A 72 13.81 -1.20 -14.49
CA PHE A 72 14.88 -2.04 -13.99
C PHE A 72 15.12 -3.11 -15.06
N LEU A 73 16.38 -3.30 -15.47
CA LEU A 73 16.76 -4.37 -16.40
C LEU A 73 16.20 -5.74 -15.95
N ASP A 74 15.99 -5.91 -14.64
CA ASP A 74 15.29 -7.03 -14.02
C ASP A 74 13.87 -6.64 -13.56
N ARG A 75 12.85 -7.25 -14.18
CA ARG A 75 11.40 -7.07 -13.88
C ARG A 75 11.01 -7.35 -12.41
N LEU A 76 11.88 -8.00 -11.64
CA LEU A 76 11.69 -8.25 -10.20
C LEU A 76 11.70 -6.96 -9.38
N LEU A 77 12.35 -5.91 -9.89
CA LEU A 77 12.45 -4.60 -9.25
C LEU A 77 11.47 -3.57 -9.84
N ASP A 78 10.64 -3.95 -10.80
CA ASP A 78 9.62 -3.04 -11.33
C ASP A 78 8.84 -2.41 -10.15
N VAL A 79 8.55 -1.13 -10.33
CA VAL A 79 7.97 -0.18 -9.37
C VAL A 79 6.81 -0.70 -8.49
N PRO A 80 5.89 -1.60 -8.93
CA PRO A 80 4.80 -2.01 -8.05
C PRO A 80 5.28 -2.77 -6.81
N TYR A 81 6.39 -3.53 -6.89
CA TYR A 81 6.84 -4.35 -5.76
C TYR A 81 7.47 -3.52 -4.64
N ILE A 82 8.27 -2.52 -5.01
CA ILE A 82 8.87 -1.59 -4.04
C ILE A 82 7.76 -0.84 -3.30
N HIS A 83 6.70 -0.42 -4.00
CA HIS A 83 5.55 0.20 -3.35
C HIS A 83 4.86 -0.70 -2.34
N PHE A 84 4.73 -2.01 -2.61
CA PHE A 84 4.16 -2.94 -1.62
C PHE A 84 5.00 -3.01 -0.35
N ILE A 85 6.33 -3.06 -0.48
CA ILE A 85 7.24 -3.04 0.68
C ILE A 85 7.09 -1.72 1.43
N VAL A 86 7.10 -0.58 0.74
CA VAL A 86 6.96 0.74 1.37
C VAL A 86 5.63 0.87 2.11
N PHE A 87 4.51 0.48 1.48
CA PHE A 87 3.21 0.52 2.13
C PHE A 87 3.15 -0.43 3.32
N PHE A 88 3.74 -1.63 3.21
CA PHE A 88 3.83 -2.56 4.32
C PHE A 88 4.58 -1.97 5.51
N LEU A 89 5.78 -1.45 5.27
CA LEU A 89 6.61 -0.83 6.31
C LEU A 89 5.91 0.39 6.93
N LEU A 90 5.24 1.20 6.11
CA LEU A 90 4.47 2.34 6.59
C LEU A 90 3.34 1.86 7.52
N PHE A 91 2.49 0.92 7.09
CA PHE A 91 1.45 0.37 7.97
C PHE A 91 2.01 -0.28 9.24
N TYR A 92 3.16 -0.97 9.15
CA TYR A 92 3.82 -1.61 10.27
C TYR A 92 4.25 -0.58 11.31
N HIS A 93 5.08 0.38 10.91
CA HIS A 93 5.62 1.41 11.82
C HIS A 93 4.53 2.33 12.35
N THR A 94 3.55 2.72 11.52
CA THR A 94 2.42 3.52 12.01
C THR A 94 1.65 2.73 13.07
N THR A 95 1.41 1.42 12.88
CA THR A 95 0.72 0.60 13.89
C THR A 95 1.55 0.47 15.15
N GLN A 96 2.82 0.10 15.04
CA GLN A 96 3.72 -0.09 16.17
C GLN A 96 3.81 1.17 17.03
N LEU A 97 4.18 2.30 16.42
CA LEU A 97 4.33 3.58 17.12
C LEU A 97 2.99 4.09 17.68
N SER A 98 1.89 3.86 16.96
CA SER A 98 0.57 4.26 17.47
C SER A 98 0.22 3.50 18.74
N VAL A 99 0.48 2.20 18.77
CA VAL A 99 0.25 1.33 19.93
C VAL A 99 1.10 1.79 21.11
N GLU A 100 2.41 1.93 20.89
CA GLU A 100 3.36 2.30 21.94
C GLU A 100 3.02 3.67 22.53
N ASN A 101 2.72 4.65 21.67
CA ASN A 101 2.37 6.01 22.11
C ASN A 101 0.99 6.08 22.78
N PHE A 102 -0.02 5.37 22.26
CA PHE A 102 -1.38 5.43 22.82
C PHE A 102 -1.52 4.64 24.12
N GLU A 103 -0.84 3.50 24.26
CA GLU A 103 -0.86 2.71 25.48
C GLU A 103 -0.06 3.39 26.59
N ALA A 104 0.92 4.24 26.25
CA ALA A 104 1.67 5.06 27.19
C ALA A 104 0.91 6.28 27.74
N LEU A 105 -0.21 6.70 27.12
CA LEU A 105 -1.00 7.83 27.60
C LEU A 105 -1.81 7.46 28.86
N GLU A 106 -1.60 8.25 29.92
CA GLU A 106 -2.36 8.14 31.15
C GLU A 106 -3.85 8.44 30.92
N ALA A 107 -4.73 7.87 31.76
CA ALA A 107 -6.18 8.04 31.60
C ALA A 107 -6.62 9.51 31.61
N GLN A 108 -5.89 10.37 32.34
CA GLN A 108 -6.18 11.80 32.46
C GLN A 108 -5.75 12.63 31.24
N GLU A 109 -4.82 12.11 30.43
CA GLU A 109 -4.29 12.79 29.23
C GLU A 109 -5.01 12.40 27.93
N ARG A 110 -6.04 11.55 28.02
CA ARG A 110 -6.84 11.06 26.88
C ARG A 110 -7.83 12.10 26.37
N ASN A 111 -7.33 13.25 25.92
CA ASN A 111 -8.11 14.21 25.15
C ASN A 111 -7.92 13.97 23.64
N SER A 112 -8.95 14.27 22.85
CA SER A 112 -8.98 14.24 21.38
C SER A 112 -7.75 14.93 20.74
N ASN A 113 -7.30 16.05 21.29
CA ASN A 113 -6.12 16.76 20.80
C ASN A 113 -4.84 15.94 20.94
N ASN A 114 -4.65 15.25 22.07
CA ASN A 114 -3.48 14.40 22.29
C ASN A 114 -3.52 13.18 21.37
N TYR A 115 -4.71 12.61 21.13
CA TYR A 115 -4.89 11.55 20.14
C TYR A 115 -4.49 12.00 18.73
N LEU A 116 -4.92 13.19 18.33
CA LEU A 116 -4.57 13.78 17.04
C LEU A 116 -3.04 13.97 16.94
N TRP A 117 -2.42 14.58 17.96
CA TRP A 117 -0.99 14.82 17.99
C TRP A 117 -0.16 13.54 17.94
N CYS A 118 -0.48 12.54 18.77
CA CYS A 118 0.18 11.23 18.75
C CYS A 118 0.03 10.57 17.38
N SER A 119 -1.16 10.63 16.76
CA SER A 119 -1.35 10.08 15.41
C SER A 119 -0.51 10.80 14.35
N VAL A 120 -0.38 12.12 14.42
CA VAL A 120 0.43 12.91 13.48
C VAL A 120 1.91 12.59 13.66
N VAL A 121 2.40 12.55 14.90
CA VAL A 121 3.80 12.23 15.22
C VAL A 121 4.14 10.79 14.81
N SER A 122 3.32 9.81 15.19
CA SER A 122 3.51 8.41 14.77
C SER A 122 3.49 8.28 13.25
N GLY A 123 2.61 9.00 12.54
CA GLY A 123 2.58 9.04 11.08
C GLY A 123 3.89 9.58 10.47
N LEU A 124 4.36 10.75 10.93
CA LEU A 124 5.59 11.36 10.43
C LEU A 124 6.83 10.51 10.70
N VAL A 125 6.97 10.00 11.93
CA VAL A 125 8.09 9.15 12.33
C VAL A 125 8.06 7.82 11.58
N SER A 126 6.87 7.23 11.38
CA SER A 126 6.73 6.00 10.58
C SER A 126 7.15 6.21 9.12
N GLY A 127 6.88 7.37 8.54
CA GLY A 127 7.35 7.71 7.21
C GLY A 127 8.88 7.77 7.13
N PHE A 128 9.53 8.33 8.15
CA PHE A 128 10.99 8.38 8.22
C PHE A 128 11.61 6.98 8.37
N TYR A 129 11.07 6.14 9.26
CA TYR A 129 11.51 4.73 9.39
C TYR A 129 11.33 3.94 8.10
N ALA A 130 10.17 4.06 7.45
CA ALA A 130 9.90 3.38 6.19
C ALA A 130 10.91 3.77 5.09
N ILE A 131 11.31 5.04 5.01
CA ILE A 131 12.33 5.50 4.04
C ILE A 131 13.70 4.88 4.35
N ILE A 132 14.13 4.90 5.62
CA ILE A 132 15.42 4.33 6.03
C ILE A 132 15.46 2.82 5.79
N GLU A 133 14.43 2.10 6.20
CA GLU A 133 14.37 0.65 6.03
C GLU A 133 14.24 0.24 4.58
N GLN A 134 13.47 0.99 3.77
CA GLN A 134 13.44 0.77 2.33
C GLN A 134 14.85 0.91 1.73
N TYR A 135 15.59 1.94 2.13
CA TYR A 135 16.97 2.14 1.67
C TYR A 135 17.90 1.00 2.12
N LEU A 136 17.76 0.54 3.37
CA LEU A 136 18.54 -0.59 3.89
C LEU A 136 18.19 -1.91 3.19
N LEU A 137 16.90 -2.23 3.03
CA LEU A 137 16.43 -3.41 2.30
C LEU A 137 16.92 -3.39 0.86
N TYR A 138 16.91 -2.22 0.23
CA TYR A 138 17.47 -2.05 -1.11
C TYR A 138 18.97 -2.36 -1.14
N LEU A 139 19.76 -1.81 -0.22
CA LEU A 139 21.20 -2.11 -0.13
C LEU A 139 21.44 -3.60 0.10
N ILE A 140 20.71 -4.22 1.02
CA ILE A 140 20.78 -5.66 1.29
C ILE A 140 20.42 -6.45 0.03
N PHE A 141 19.35 -6.06 -0.67
CA PHE A 141 18.90 -6.73 -1.88
C PHE A 141 19.93 -6.63 -3.02
N VAL A 142 20.54 -5.45 -3.22
CA VAL A 142 21.63 -5.28 -4.20
C VAL A 142 22.84 -6.13 -3.85
N LEU A 143 23.19 -6.21 -2.56
CA LEU A 143 24.27 -7.08 -2.09
C LEU A 143 23.95 -8.57 -2.30
N ILE A 144 22.70 -8.98 -2.03
CA ILE A 144 22.22 -10.35 -2.22
C ILE A 144 22.12 -10.72 -3.69
N LEU A 145 21.62 -9.85 -4.57
CA LEU A 145 21.55 -10.07 -6.01
C LEU A 145 22.93 -10.12 -6.66
N ARG A 146 23.90 -9.37 -6.11
CA ARG A 146 25.32 -9.49 -6.49
C ARG A 146 25.90 -10.83 -6.02
N GLN A 147 25.32 -11.42 -4.98
CA GLN A 147 25.59 -12.79 -4.54
C GLN A 147 24.62 -13.79 -5.19
N ASN A 148 24.86 -15.08 -4.99
CA ASN A 148 24.03 -16.12 -5.59
C ASN A 148 22.60 -16.04 -5.02
N LEU A 149 21.64 -15.64 -5.87
CA LEU A 149 20.21 -15.43 -5.57
C LEU A 149 19.59 -16.60 -4.79
N VAL A 150 20.06 -17.83 -5.03
CA VAL A 150 19.68 -19.05 -4.30
C VAL A 150 20.02 -18.97 -2.81
N LEU A 151 21.20 -18.45 -2.46
CA LEU A 151 21.65 -18.32 -1.08
C LEU A 151 20.81 -17.28 -0.32
N GLY A 152 20.43 -16.19 -0.99
CA GLY A 152 19.55 -15.17 -0.43
C GLY A 152 18.17 -15.73 -0.07
N PHE A 153 17.55 -16.47 -0.99
CA PHE A 153 16.27 -17.13 -0.73
C PHE A 153 16.36 -18.18 0.39
N LEU A 154 17.44 -18.97 0.43
CA LEU A 154 17.65 -19.94 1.52
C LEU A 154 17.78 -19.27 2.89
N MET A 155 18.51 -18.15 2.98
CA MET A 155 18.62 -17.40 4.24
C MET A 155 17.28 -16.79 4.66
N ALA A 156 16.53 -16.18 3.73
CA ALA A 156 15.21 -15.61 4.01
C ALA A 156 14.17 -16.68 4.41
N PHE A 157 14.16 -17.84 3.75
CA PHE A 157 13.31 -18.96 4.14
C PHE A 157 13.73 -19.55 5.49
N GLY A 158 15.04 -19.64 5.77
CA GLY A 158 15.57 -20.10 7.04
C GLY A 158 15.15 -19.22 8.22
N THR A 159 15.27 -17.89 8.07
CA THR A 159 14.89 -16.93 9.11
C THR A 159 13.38 -16.87 9.33
N THR A 160 12.58 -16.84 8.26
CA THR A 160 11.12 -16.87 8.38
C THR A 160 10.62 -18.17 9.00
N PHE A 161 11.20 -19.31 8.63
CA PHE A 161 10.89 -20.60 9.27
C PHE A 161 11.27 -20.62 10.75
N TRP A 162 12.42 -20.04 11.11
CA TRP A 162 12.86 -19.93 12.51
C TRP A 162 11.88 -19.10 13.34
N ILE A 163 11.55 -17.89 12.88
CA ILE A 163 10.61 -16.99 13.55
C ILE A 163 9.24 -17.66 13.66
N ALA A 164 8.75 -18.25 12.57
CA ALA A 164 7.46 -18.95 12.56
C ALA A 164 7.44 -20.14 13.53
N LYS A 165 8.56 -20.88 13.68
CA LYS A 165 8.66 -22.00 14.62
C LYS A 165 8.53 -21.55 16.07
N GLU A 166 9.13 -20.42 16.45
CA GLU A 166 9.02 -19.88 17.81
C GLU A 166 7.60 -19.36 18.09
N GLU A 167 7.01 -18.64 17.14
CA GLU A 167 5.63 -18.15 17.25
C GLU A 167 4.60 -19.28 17.30
N VAL A 168 4.76 -20.33 16.47
CA VAL A 168 3.87 -21.51 16.49
C VAL A 168 3.96 -22.26 17.82
N LYS A 169 5.15 -22.34 18.43
CA LYS A 169 5.30 -22.89 19.79
C LYS A 169 4.57 -22.02 20.80
N ALA A 170 4.77 -20.70 20.77
CA ALA A 170 4.09 -19.76 21.64
C ALA A 170 2.56 -19.76 21.47
N LEU A 171 2.05 -20.10 20.27
CA LEU A 171 0.62 -20.25 19.98
C LEU A 171 0.04 -21.57 20.48
N LYS A 172 0.81 -22.67 20.47
CA LYS A 172 0.34 -23.99 20.96
C LYS A 172 0.01 -24.00 22.46
N ASP A 173 0.68 -23.16 23.23
CA ASP A 173 0.44 -23.06 24.67
C ASP A 173 -0.76 -22.16 25.03
N LYS A 174 -1.39 -21.53 24.02
CA LYS A 174 -2.50 -20.58 24.22
C LYS A 174 -3.86 -21.25 23.98
N SER A 175 -4.79 -21.00 24.90
CA SER A 175 -6.19 -21.41 24.72
C SER A 175 -6.90 -20.51 23.71
N PHE A 176 -7.60 -21.11 22.75
CA PHE A 176 -8.43 -20.38 21.78
C PHE A 176 -9.89 -20.43 22.21
N SER A 177 -10.59 -19.31 22.07
CA SER A 177 -12.05 -19.26 22.14
C SER A 177 -12.61 -19.12 20.73
N ILE A 178 -13.52 -20.01 20.36
CA ILE A 178 -14.24 -19.93 19.09
C ILE A 178 -15.51 -19.12 19.33
N ALA A 179 -15.55 -17.93 18.75
CA ALA A 179 -16.75 -17.10 18.71
C ALA A 179 -17.90 -17.79 17.95
N GLY A 180 -19.13 -17.40 18.29
CA GLY A 180 -20.32 -17.87 17.57
C GLY A 180 -20.26 -17.47 16.08
N VAL A 181 -20.79 -18.33 15.21
CA VAL A 181 -20.78 -18.16 13.74
C VAL A 181 -21.26 -16.76 13.30
N PHE A 182 -22.29 -16.21 13.96
CA PHE A 182 -22.85 -14.90 13.60
C PHE A 182 -22.17 -13.70 14.26
N GLN A 183 -21.19 -13.91 15.15
CA GLN A 183 -20.57 -12.81 15.89
C GLN A 183 -19.76 -11.86 14.99
N PRO A 184 -18.94 -12.34 14.03
CA PRO A 184 -18.23 -11.45 13.10
C PRO A 184 -19.19 -10.61 12.25
N LEU A 185 -20.33 -11.17 11.85
CA LEU A 185 -21.36 -10.49 11.05
C LEU A 185 -22.08 -9.37 11.82
N LYS A 186 -22.06 -9.38 13.15
CA LYS A 186 -22.58 -8.27 13.97
C LYS A 186 -21.56 -7.13 14.13
N ASN A 187 -20.31 -7.33 13.72
CA ASN A 187 -19.26 -6.35 13.90
C ASN A 187 -19.27 -5.31 12.76
N LYS A 188 -19.37 -4.02 13.12
CA LYS A 188 -19.34 -2.90 12.16
C LYS A 188 -18.06 -2.86 11.31
N ILE A 189 -16.93 -3.31 11.87
CA ILE A 189 -15.63 -3.32 11.20
C ILE A 189 -15.63 -4.32 10.04
N PHE A 190 -16.26 -5.48 10.21
CA PHE A 190 -16.41 -6.47 9.15
C PHE A 190 -17.17 -5.89 7.95
N TRP A 191 -18.26 -5.17 8.21
CA TRP A 191 -19.02 -4.49 7.16
C TRP A 191 -18.25 -3.33 6.51
N GLY A 192 -17.37 -2.65 7.24
CA GLY A 192 -16.45 -1.67 6.66
C GLY A 192 -15.49 -2.32 5.66
N ALA A 193 -14.89 -3.47 6.03
CA ALA A 193 -14.05 -4.25 5.11
C ALA A 193 -14.87 -4.75 3.91
N ALA A 194 -16.08 -5.27 4.14
CA ALA A 194 -16.97 -5.75 3.08
C ALA A 194 -17.35 -4.63 2.09
N ALA A 195 -17.69 -3.44 2.60
CA ALA A 195 -18.00 -2.28 1.77
C ALA A 195 -16.79 -1.86 0.92
N LEU A 196 -15.59 -1.83 1.50
CA LEU A 196 -14.37 -1.53 0.75
C LEU A 196 -14.10 -2.55 -0.37
N MET A 197 -14.27 -3.84 -0.07
CA MET A 197 -14.07 -4.94 -1.02
C MET A 197 -15.12 -4.94 -2.15
N LEU A 198 -16.38 -4.65 -1.82
CA LEU A 198 -17.44 -4.48 -2.81
C LEU A 198 -17.20 -3.25 -3.68
N PHE A 199 -16.76 -2.15 -3.07
CA PHE A 199 -16.41 -0.94 -3.81
C PHE A 199 -15.27 -1.20 -4.80
N SER A 200 -14.18 -1.84 -4.37
CA SER A 200 -13.04 -2.11 -5.25
C SER A 200 -13.34 -3.11 -6.37
N SER A 201 -14.16 -4.15 -6.10
CA SER A 201 -14.54 -5.15 -7.10
C SER A 201 -15.53 -4.63 -8.16
N THR A 202 -16.40 -3.69 -7.78
CA THR A 202 -17.39 -3.08 -8.70
C THR A 202 -16.83 -1.90 -9.49
N LEU A 203 -15.74 -1.31 -9.01
CA LEU A 203 -15.10 -0.14 -9.58
C LEU A 203 -14.82 -0.22 -11.10
N PRO A 204 -14.33 -1.36 -11.65
CA PRO A 204 -14.11 -1.51 -13.09
C PRO A 204 -15.38 -1.49 -13.95
N LEU A 205 -16.55 -1.75 -13.34
CA LEU A 205 -17.84 -1.77 -14.05
C LEU A 205 -18.54 -0.41 -13.99
N TRP A 206 -18.29 0.38 -12.94
CA TRP A 206 -19.00 1.64 -12.68
C TRP A 206 -18.30 2.86 -13.30
N LEU A 207 -16.97 2.84 -13.41
CA LEU A 207 -16.24 3.95 -13.99
C LEU A 207 -16.12 3.77 -15.50
N ASN A 208 -16.73 4.69 -16.26
CA ASN A 208 -16.41 4.84 -17.67
C ASN A 208 -15.00 5.42 -17.79
N VAL A 209 -14.02 4.53 -17.87
CA VAL A 209 -12.59 4.88 -17.84
C VAL A 209 -12.22 5.83 -18.99
N ARG A 210 -12.91 5.73 -20.13
CA ARG A 210 -12.69 6.59 -21.30
C ARG A 210 -12.99 8.08 -21.04
N ASP A 211 -13.93 8.36 -20.15
CA ASP A 211 -14.31 9.75 -19.84
C ASP A 211 -13.39 10.39 -18.79
N LEU A 212 -12.50 9.61 -18.17
CA LEU A 212 -11.58 10.11 -17.15
C LEU A 212 -10.42 10.87 -17.79
N LYS A 213 -10.25 12.12 -17.38
CA LYS A 213 -9.20 13.02 -17.86
C LYS A 213 -8.45 13.65 -16.69
N SER A 214 -7.13 13.61 -16.74
CA SER A 214 -6.28 14.23 -15.72
C SER A 214 -5.10 14.95 -16.36
N THR A 215 -4.62 16.01 -15.72
CA THR A 215 -3.45 16.76 -16.18
C THR A 215 -2.24 16.35 -15.37
N SER A 216 -1.18 15.91 -16.03
CA SER A 216 0.08 15.57 -15.38
C SER A 216 1.07 16.72 -15.57
N THR A 217 1.93 16.91 -14.57
CA THR A 217 3.10 17.80 -14.66
C THR A 217 4.40 17.09 -14.27
N ARG A 218 4.39 15.74 -14.17
CA ARG A 218 5.51 15.00 -13.56
C ARG A 218 6.71 14.80 -14.48
N LEU A 219 6.48 14.67 -15.79
CA LEU A 219 7.50 14.41 -16.80
C LEU A 219 7.17 15.21 -18.06
N GLU A 220 8.15 15.37 -18.93
CA GLU A 220 7.93 15.99 -20.24
C GLU A 220 7.47 14.93 -21.26
N LEU A 221 6.59 15.32 -22.19
CA LEU A 221 6.37 14.55 -23.42
C LEU A 221 7.58 14.70 -24.33
N GLY A 222 7.99 13.66 -25.06
CA GLY A 222 9.18 13.78 -25.89
C GLY A 222 9.58 12.49 -26.60
N PRO A 223 10.74 12.48 -27.26
CA PRO A 223 11.19 11.33 -28.05
C PRO A 223 11.56 10.13 -27.17
N CYS A 224 11.19 8.93 -27.63
CA CYS A 224 11.28 7.70 -26.85
C CYS A 224 12.67 7.10 -26.68
N ASN A 225 13.61 7.52 -27.51
CA ASN A 225 14.95 6.93 -27.57
C ASN A 225 15.94 7.64 -26.63
N ILE A 226 15.48 8.57 -25.80
CA ILE A 226 16.34 9.33 -24.88
C ILE A 226 16.17 8.78 -23.47
N ASN A 227 17.22 8.11 -22.99
CA ASN A 227 17.38 7.75 -21.60
C ASN A 227 18.19 8.83 -20.87
N HIS A 228 18.00 8.93 -19.55
CA HIS A 228 18.83 9.71 -18.65
C HIS A 228 19.12 8.86 -17.41
N GLU A 229 20.28 9.08 -16.83
CA GLU A 229 20.63 8.50 -15.54
C GLU A 229 19.83 9.22 -14.46
N VAL A 230 19.08 8.44 -13.68
CA VAL A 230 18.41 8.96 -12.49
C VAL A 230 19.39 8.84 -11.34
N ALA A 231 19.94 9.99 -10.92
CA ALA A 231 20.66 10.08 -9.66
C ALA A 231 19.66 9.89 -8.51
N ASN A 232 19.43 8.63 -8.14
CA ASN A 232 18.75 8.28 -6.90
C ASN A 232 19.79 8.22 -5.77
N THR A 233 19.36 8.19 -4.51
CA THR A 233 20.20 7.87 -3.35
C THR A 233 20.84 6.47 -3.43
N SER A 234 20.49 5.68 -4.45
CA SER A 234 21.07 4.38 -4.77
C SER A 234 22.46 4.51 -5.44
N PRO A 235 23.43 3.64 -5.09
CA PRO A 235 24.74 3.58 -5.75
C PRO A 235 24.72 2.95 -7.16
N LEU A 236 23.57 2.45 -7.62
CA LEU A 236 23.40 1.93 -8.98
C LEU A 236 22.97 3.03 -9.94
N MET A 237 23.67 3.12 -11.08
CA MET A 237 23.23 3.89 -12.24
C MET A 237 21.95 3.26 -12.78
N ILE A 238 20.82 3.90 -12.54
CA ILE A 238 19.54 3.46 -13.09
C ILE A 238 19.23 4.36 -14.30
N GLU A 239 19.23 3.77 -15.49
CA GLU A 239 18.78 4.44 -16.69
C GLU A 239 17.26 4.45 -16.75
N ARG A 240 16.68 5.63 -16.91
CA ARG A 240 15.26 5.83 -17.12
C ARG A 240 15.03 6.58 -18.40
N ARG A 241 13.94 6.30 -19.10
CA ARG A 241 13.48 7.19 -20.17
C ARG A 241 13.22 8.60 -19.64
N ARG A 242 13.78 9.58 -20.32
CA ARG A 242 13.64 10.99 -19.94
C ARG A 242 12.24 11.52 -20.19
N PHE A 243 11.57 10.98 -21.21
CA PHE A 243 10.29 11.46 -21.68
C PHE A 243 9.22 10.37 -21.63
N ILE A 244 7.98 10.81 -21.53
CA ILE A 244 6.82 9.94 -21.72
C ILE A 244 6.59 9.73 -23.21
N CYS A 245 6.32 8.47 -23.55
CA CYS A 245 6.13 7.97 -24.89
C CYS A 245 4.67 7.63 -25.15
N PRO A 246 3.94 8.45 -25.92
CA PRO A 246 2.56 8.13 -26.27
C PRO A 246 2.42 6.85 -27.10
N GLU A 247 3.47 6.51 -27.87
CA GLU A 247 3.51 5.30 -28.71
C GLU A 247 3.59 4.01 -27.90
N ASP A 248 4.06 4.06 -26.64
CA ASP A 248 4.19 2.92 -25.74
C ASP A 248 2.86 2.62 -25.00
N GLY A 249 1.74 2.80 -25.69
CA GLY A 249 0.39 2.67 -25.14
C GLY A 249 0.10 1.30 -24.52
N LYS A 250 0.86 0.24 -24.85
CA LYS A 250 0.74 -1.07 -24.17
C LYS A 250 1.32 -1.08 -22.75
N ARG A 251 2.42 -0.36 -22.53
CA ARG A 251 3.13 -0.34 -21.24
C ARG A 251 2.45 0.62 -20.27
N LEU A 252 2.03 1.78 -20.76
CA LEU A 252 1.37 2.78 -19.95
C LEU A 252 0.03 2.26 -19.39
N GLN A 253 -0.20 2.57 -18.11
CA GLN A 253 -1.49 2.31 -17.45
C GLN A 253 -2.57 3.34 -17.83
N PHE A 254 -2.20 4.40 -18.55
CA PHE A 254 -3.08 5.43 -19.09
C PHE A 254 -2.79 5.59 -20.59
N ASP A 255 -3.60 6.37 -21.29
CA ASP A 255 -3.37 6.66 -22.71
C ASP A 255 -3.68 8.13 -23.04
N PHE A 256 -3.67 8.45 -24.33
CA PHE A 256 -3.87 9.81 -24.84
C PHE A 256 -5.06 9.89 -25.80
N HIS A 257 -5.98 8.92 -25.76
CA HIS A 257 -7.09 8.82 -26.74
C HIS A 257 -8.03 10.03 -26.72
N CYS A 258 -8.07 10.74 -25.60
CA CYS A 258 -8.89 11.94 -25.41
C CYS A 258 -8.18 13.25 -25.78
N VAL A 259 -6.94 13.18 -26.29
CA VAL A 259 -6.14 14.32 -26.77
C VAL A 259 -6.08 14.27 -28.29
N ASP A 260 -6.21 15.43 -28.93
CA ASP A 260 -6.03 15.56 -30.38
C ASP A 260 -4.63 15.07 -30.80
N PRO A 261 -4.50 14.14 -31.76
CA PRO A 261 -3.22 13.68 -32.27
C PRO A 261 -2.26 14.81 -32.69
N VAL A 262 -2.77 15.91 -33.24
CA VAL A 262 -1.95 17.07 -33.66
C VAL A 262 -1.38 17.79 -32.44
N ALA A 263 -2.21 18.01 -31.42
CA ALA A 263 -1.79 18.63 -30.16
C ALA A 263 -0.79 17.75 -29.41
N LEU A 264 -0.97 16.43 -29.45
CA LEU A 264 -0.06 15.46 -28.86
C LEU A 264 1.31 15.48 -29.53
N GLN A 265 1.35 15.45 -30.87
CA GLN A 265 2.61 15.55 -31.63
C GLN A 265 3.31 16.88 -31.39
N PHE A 266 2.56 17.98 -31.32
CA PHE A 266 3.10 19.29 -30.94
C PHE A 266 3.69 19.26 -29.53
N GLY A 267 3.02 18.62 -28.58
CA GLY A 267 3.50 18.42 -27.21
C GLY A 267 4.82 17.64 -27.15
N VAL A 268 4.92 16.54 -27.91
CA VAL A 268 6.15 15.73 -28.04
C VAL A 268 7.29 16.54 -28.66
N LYS A 269 7.00 17.32 -29.71
CA LYS A 269 8.01 18.15 -30.39
C LYS A 269 8.56 19.27 -29.49
N ASN A 270 7.68 19.91 -28.72
CA ASN A 270 8.03 21.07 -27.88
C ASN A 270 8.40 20.71 -26.45
N ARG A 271 8.43 19.42 -26.10
CA ARG A 271 8.77 18.95 -24.75
C ARG A 271 7.91 19.57 -23.66
N VAL A 272 6.60 19.57 -23.87
CA VAL A 272 5.67 20.15 -22.90
C VAL A 272 5.73 19.38 -21.58
N ASN A 273 5.89 20.11 -20.49
CA ASN A 273 5.92 19.58 -19.13
C ASN A 273 4.51 19.40 -18.54
N GLN A 274 3.47 19.91 -19.21
CA GLN A 274 2.09 19.77 -18.83
C GLN A 274 1.29 19.17 -19.99
N TYR A 275 0.64 18.05 -19.74
CA TYR A 275 -0.17 17.36 -20.74
C TYR A 275 -1.40 16.72 -20.10
N THR A 276 -2.40 16.45 -20.93
CA THR A 276 -3.60 15.72 -20.53
C THR A 276 -3.38 14.24 -20.79
N MET A 277 -3.75 13.40 -19.83
CA MET A 277 -3.81 11.95 -19.95
C MET A 277 -5.23 11.48 -19.72
N CYS A 278 -5.53 10.32 -20.28
CA CYS A 278 -6.86 9.73 -20.32
C CYS A 278 -6.83 8.36 -19.64
N GLY A 279 -7.94 7.98 -19.01
CA GLY A 279 -8.04 6.66 -18.40
C GLY A 279 -7.95 5.59 -19.48
N LYS A 280 -7.21 4.50 -19.20
CA LYS A 280 -7.08 3.39 -20.14
C LYS A 280 -8.12 2.32 -19.83
N GLU A 281 -8.95 1.99 -20.81
CA GLU A 281 -9.94 0.94 -20.67
C GLU A 281 -9.29 -0.43 -20.42
N PHE A 282 -10.00 -1.25 -19.66
CA PHE A 282 -9.63 -2.64 -19.47
C PHE A 282 -10.02 -3.46 -20.71
N ASP A 283 -9.12 -4.30 -21.22
CA ASP A 283 -9.43 -5.17 -22.36
C ASP A 283 -10.67 -6.05 -22.07
N ASN A 284 -10.81 -6.53 -20.83
CA ASN A 284 -11.94 -7.31 -20.34
C ASN A 284 -12.37 -6.83 -18.93
N PRO A 285 -13.19 -5.77 -18.80
CA PRO A 285 -13.56 -5.22 -17.50
C PRO A 285 -14.36 -6.22 -16.65
N THR A 286 -15.16 -7.07 -17.29
CA THR A 286 -15.96 -8.13 -16.63
C THR A 286 -15.08 -9.23 -16.01
N GLN A 287 -14.04 -9.68 -16.73
CA GLN A 287 -13.09 -10.67 -16.22
C GLN A 287 -12.35 -10.12 -15.00
N ILE A 288 -11.94 -8.86 -15.05
CA ILE A 288 -11.24 -8.20 -13.95
C ILE A 288 -12.14 -8.01 -12.74
N ALA A 289 -13.37 -7.51 -12.94
CA ALA A 289 -14.35 -7.40 -11.88
C ALA A 289 -14.63 -8.78 -11.23
N THR A 290 -14.68 -9.84 -12.03
CA THR A 290 -14.84 -11.22 -11.54
C THR A 290 -13.62 -11.66 -10.71
N SER A 291 -12.40 -11.45 -11.19
CA SER A 291 -11.17 -11.78 -10.45
C SER A 291 -11.08 -11.00 -9.12
N LEU A 292 -11.41 -9.71 -9.13
CA LEU A 292 -11.45 -8.90 -7.91
C LEU A 292 -12.56 -9.36 -6.95
N SER A 293 -13.72 -9.73 -7.47
CA SER A 293 -14.81 -10.28 -6.64
C SER A 293 -14.39 -11.56 -5.94
N VAL A 294 -13.74 -12.49 -6.66
CA VAL A 294 -13.20 -13.74 -6.08
C VAL A 294 -12.15 -13.42 -5.01
N TYR A 295 -11.19 -12.53 -5.31
CA TYR A 295 -10.18 -12.08 -4.35
C TYR A 295 -10.81 -11.48 -3.09
N SER A 296 -11.77 -10.57 -3.27
CA SER A 296 -12.53 -9.93 -2.19
C SER A 296 -13.29 -10.93 -1.33
N SER A 297 -13.95 -11.93 -1.94
CA SER A 297 -14.63 -12.99 -1.20
C SER A 297 -13.67 -13.84 -0.37
N LEU A 298 -12.52 -14.22 -0.94
CA LEU A 298 -11.49 -14.99 -0.24
C LEU A 298 -10.88 -14.22 0.93
N LEU A 299 -10.62 -12.91 0.74
CA LEU A 299 -10.09 -12.05 1.79
C LEU A 299 -11.12 -11.85 2.92
N LEU A 300 -12.39 -11.59 2.57
CA LEU A 300 -13.46 -11.47 3.57
C LEU A 300 -13.69 -12.77 4.33
N PHE A 301 -13.59 -13.93 3.66
CA PHE A 301 -13.66 -15.23 4.32
C PHE A 301 -12.50 -15.44 5.29
N SER A 302 -11.28 -15.04 4.89
CA SER A 302 -10.11 -15.05 5.76
C SER A 302 -10.30 -14.15 6.99
N ILE A 303 -10.78 -12.92 6.80
CA ILE A 303 -11.08 -11.97 7.89
C ILE A 303 -12.17 -12.55 8.81
N TYR A 304 -13.26 -13.07 8.24
CA TYR A 304 -14.33 -13.72 8.99
C TYR A 304 -13.81 -14.87 9.85
N SER A 305 -12.94 -15.71 9.27
CA SER A 305 -12.32 -16.84 9.96
C SER A 305 -11.44 -16.36 11.11
N VAL A 306 -10.58 -15.37 10.88
CA VAL A 306 -9.71 -14.78 11.93
C VAL A 306 -10.54 -14.16 13.05
N MET A 307 -11.58 -13.38 12.72
CA MET A 307 -12.46 -12.77 13.73
C MET A 307 -13.24 -13.80 14.55
N ARG A 308 -13.42 -15.01 14.03
CA ARG A 308 -14.03 -16.12 14.75
C ARG A 308 -13.08 -16.73 15.80
N PHE A 309 -11.78 -16.64 15.57
CA PHE A 309 -10.76 -17.13 16.50
C PHE A 309 -10.27 -15.99 17.39
N SER A 310 -10.76 -15.93 18.64
CA SER A 310 -10.25 -14.98 19.63
C SER A 310 -9.19 -15.65 20.48
N PHE A 311 -8.00 -15.06 20.51
CA PHE A 311 -6.91 -15.50 21.38
C PHE A 311 -7.11 -14.90 22.78
N ASN A 312 -7.31 -15.74 23.79
CA ASN A 312 -7.30 -15.30 25.18
C ASN A 312 -5.83 -15.16 25.62
N HIS A 313 -5.24 -13.99 25.39
CA HIS A 313 -3.93 -13.69 25.94
C HIS A 313 -4.10 -12.99 27.30
N LYS A 314 -3.60 -13.60 28.37
CA LYS A 314 -3.30 -12.89 29.62
C LYS A 314 -1.89 -12.36 29.49
N GLU A 315 -1.73 -11.11 29.08
CA GLU A 315 -0.43 -10.45 29.06
C GLU A 315 -0.21 -9.77 30.42
N GLU A 316 0.91 -10.08 31.09
CA GLU A 316 1.42 -9.28 32.20
C GLU A 316 1.99 -7.99 31.62
N LYS A 317 1.28 -6.87 31.79
CA LYS A 317 1.75 -5.55 31.34
C LYS A 317 3.05 -5.17 32.06
N LYS A 318 4.17 -5.12 31.31
CA LYS A 318 5.34 -4.33 31.71
C LYS A 318 5.18 -2.92 31.16
N ASN A 319 5.06 -1.95 32.06
CA ASN A 319 4.99 -0.54 31.72
C ASN A 319 6.40 -0.01 31.45
N GLU A 320 6.77 0.15 30.18
CA GLU A 320 7.89 1.01 29.78
C GLU A 320 7.32 2.25 29.09
N GLN A 321 7.65 3.42 29.63
CA GLN A 321 6.99 4.71 29.38
C GLN A 321 7.92 5.58 28.52
N TYR A 322 7.50 5.92 27.30
CA TYR A 322 8.31 6.71 26.36
C TYR A 322 7.76 8.12 26.05
N CYS A 323 6.53 8.45 26.46
CA CYS A 323 5.89 9.74 26.14
C CYS A 323 5.75 10.73 27.31
N SER A 324 6.44 10.56 28.43
CA SER A 324 6.52 11.62 29.45
C SER A 324 7.97 11.90 29.84
N LYS A 325 8.62 12.81 29.11
CA LYS A 325 9.69 13.74 29.56
C LYS A 325 10.29 14.49 28.37
N SER A 326 9.48 15.24 27.62
CA SER A 326 10.01 16.32 26.80
C SER A 326 8.93 17.34 26.45
N LEU A 327 8.56 18.14 27.44
CA LEU A 327 8.16 19.54 27.27
C LEU A 327 8.44 20.30 28.55
#